data_AF-A0A1H4NGU3-F1
#
_entry.id   AF-A0A1H4NGU3-F1
#
_cell.length_a   1.000
_cell.length_b   1.000
_cell.length_c   1.000
_cell.angle_alpha   90.00
_cell.angle_beta   90.00
_cell.angle_gamma   90.00
#
_symmetry.space_group_name_H-M   'P 1'
#
loop_
_entity.id
_entity.type
_entity.pdbx_description
1 polymer ?
#
loop_
_entity_poly.entity_id
_entity_poly.type
_entity_poly.pdbx_seq_one_letter_code
_entity_poly.pdbx_strand_id
1 'polypeptide(L)'
;MTTRALPWTPPPAVDVQALPAGKWWDAVRAAPTVGERALKLLGDENGAVIQDKYGTLYWLVAVGSATSWHLRQVRVLTELADECSYLGVPPNSWTTPPGTHWRVPLSVDHYLTDAWKLWGALAEADRVELGPVPQGRQTCYRCELPTEEPVIVDVQHGGSGPGRTVYACPTHALAHRRDPVAEAAAMRRARERGHTR
;
A
#
# COMPACT_ATOMS: atom_id res chain seq x y z
N MET A 1 1.59 36.21 13.25
CA MET A 1 1.79 34.77 13.00
C MET A 1 0.72 34.34 12.02
N THR A 2 1.08 34.10 10.76
CA THR A 2 0.16 33.61 9.73
C THR A 2 -0.01 32.11 9.95
N THR A 3 -1.18 31.68 10.42
CA THR A 3 -1.50 30.26 10.52
C THR A 3 -1.50 29.68 9.11
N ARG A 4 -0.51 28.84 8.77
CA ARG A 4 -0.50 28.08 7.52
C ARG A 4 -1.70 27.13 7.56
N ALA A 5 -2.68 27.39 6.70
CA ALA A 5 -3.81 26.50 6.51
C ALA A 5 -3.45 25.44 5.45
N LEU A 6 -3.98 24.24 5.61
CA LEU A 6 -3.92 23.22 4.55
C LEU A 6 -4.70 23.71 3.33
N PRO A 7 -4.29 23.34 2.11
CA PRO A 7 -5.04 23.66 0.89
C PRO A 7 -6.33 22.82 0.74
N TRP A 8 -6.61 21.95 1.72
CA TRP A 8 -7.80 21.11 1.80
C TRP A 8 -8.22 20.93 3.25
N THR A 9 -9.50 20.64 3.48
CA THR A 9 -10.06 20.49 4.82
C THR A 9 -10.10 19.01 5.19
N PRO A 10 -9.39 18.58 6.26
CA PRO A 10 -9.51 17.22 6.77
C PRO A 10 -10.95 16.95 7.23
N PRO A 11 -11.39 15.68 7.21
CA PRO A 11 -12.74 15.34 7.65
C PRO A 11 -13.03 15.79 9.09
N PRO A 12 -14.27 16.23 9.38
CA PRO A 12 -14.71 16.49 10.75
C PRO A 12 -14.55 15.23 11.62
N ALA A 13 -14.45 15.42 12.94
CA ALA A 13 -14.18 14.38 13.96
C ALA A 13 -15.26 13.28 14.13
N VAL A 14 -16.05 13.00 13.08
CA VAL A 14 -17.23 12.13 13.11
C VAL A 14 -16.93 10.79 12.45
N ASP A 15 -16.38 10.78 11.22
CA ASP A 15 -16.17 9.56 10.46
C ASP A 15 -15.13 9.73 9.33
N VAL A 16 -14.67 8.60 8.79
CA VAL A 16 -13.85 8.53 7.58
C VAL A 16 -14.63 9.06 6.38
N GLN A 17 -14.01 9.92 5.57
CA GLN A 17 -14.62 10.45 4.35
C GLN A 17 -13.84 10.05 3.11
N ALA A 18 -14.56 9.63 2.08
CA ALA A 18 -13.98 9.37 0.77
C ALA A 18 -13.67 10.70 0.07
N LEU A 19 -12.38 11.02 -0.08
CA LEU A 19 -11.92 12.21 -0.80
C LEU A 19 -11.28 11.82 -2.14
N PRO A 20 -11.49 12.60 -3.21
CA PRO A 20 -10.92 12.32 -4.51
C PRO A 20 -9.40 12.56 -4.50
N ALA A 21 -8.64 11.56 -4.94
CA ALA A 21 -7.23 11.72 -5.26
C ALA A 21 -7.06 12.53 -6.56
N GLY A 22 -5.92 13.20 -6.72
CA GLY A 22 -5.62 14.08 -7.86
C GLY A 22 -6.04 15.54 -7.67
N LYS A 23 -6.90 15.86 -6.69
CA LYS A 23 -7.35 17.24 -6.45
C LYS A 23 -6.37 18.08 -5.63
N TRP A 24 -5.88 17.52 -4.53
CA TRP A 24 -4.96 18.21 -3.60
C TRP A 24 -3.69 17.41 -3.32
N TRP A 25 -3.77 16.10 -3.54
CA TRP A 25 -2.71 15.13 -3.39
C TRP A 25 -3.06 13.93 -4.28
N ASP A 26 -2.04 13.24 -4.76
CA ASP A 26 -2.17 11.84 -5.13
C ASP A 26 -1.92 10.97 -3.90
N ALA A 27 -2.42 9.75 -3.90
CA ALA A 27 -2.14 8.79 -2.84
C ALA A 27 -1.37 7.59 -3.35
N VAL A 28 -0.29 7.23 -2.67
CA VAL A 28 0.47 6.02 -2.98
C VAL A 28 0.08 4.95 -1.97
N ARG A 29 -0.63 3.92 -2.46
CA ARG A 29 -1.04 2.74 -1.70
C ARG A 29 0.07 1.69 -1.73
N ALA A 30 0.51 1.19 -0.57
CA ALA A 30 1.40 0.04 -0.49
C ALA A 30 0.82 -1.07 0.40
N ALA A 31 1.08 -2.33 0.02
CA ALA A 31 0.74 -3.48 0.85
C ALA A 31 1.45 -3.43 2.23
N PRO A 32 0.90 -4.06 3.29
CA PRO A 32 1.35 -3.84 4.66
C PRO A 32 2.86 -4.07 4.89
N THR A 33 3.43 -5.15 4.36
CA THR A 33 4.85 -5.49 4.57
C THR A 33 5.79 -4.49 3.92
N VAL A 34 5.60 -4.23 2.62
CA VAL A 34 6.35 -3.23 1.85
C VAL A 34 6.17 -1.85 2.46
N GLY A 35 4.94 -1.50 2.82
CA GLY A 35 4.61 -0.19 3.37
C GLY A 35 5.25 0.05 4.75
N GLU A 36 5.14 -0.88 5.70
CA GLU A 36 5.74 -0.72 7.03
C GLU A 36 7.26 -0.62 6.95
N ARG A 37 7.89 -1.27 5.97
CA ARG A 37 9.33 -1.12 5.74
C ARG A 37 9.68 0.24 5.14
N ALA A 38 8.95 0.68 4.12
CA ALA A 38 9.15 2.00 3.52
C ALA A 38 8.93 3.13 4.54
N LEU A 39 7.92 2.99 5.41
CA LEU A 39 7.65 3.91 6.53
C LEU A 39 8.88 4.07 7.43
N LYS A 40 9.51 2.96 7.81
CA LYS A 40 10.73 2.95 8.65
C LYS A 40 11.94 3.51 7.91
N LEU A 41 12.10 3.21 6.61
CA LEU A 41 13.20 3.72 5.80
C LEU A 41 13.13 5.23 5.61
N LEU A 42 11.92 5.78 5.47
CA LEU A 42 11.69 7.22 5.35
C LEU A 42 11.90 7.97 6.67
N GLY A 43 11.53 7.38 7.81
CA GLY A 43 11.67 8.03 9.11
C GLY A 43 10.98 9.40 9.16
N ASP A 44 11.71 10.46 9.47
CA ASP A 44 11.17 11.82 9.58
C ASP A 44 10.81 12.47 8.22
N GLU A 45 11.20 11.84 7.11
CA GLU A 45 10.86 12.29 5.75
C GLU A 45 9.44 11.90 5.34
N ASN A 46 8.71 11.15 6.19
CA ASN A 46 7.30 10.91 5.97
C ASN A 46 6.51 12.20 6.17
N GLY A 47 5.69 12.56 5.17
CA GLY A 47 4.52 13.41 5.38
C GLY A 47 3.42 12.64 6.11
N ALA A 48 2.17 13.01 5.86
CA ALA A 48 1.03 12.34 6.46
C ALA A 48 0.81 10.95 5.83
N VAL A 49 0.56 9.96 6.68
CA VAL A 49 0.35 8.57 6.25
C VAL A 49 -0.91 8.03 6.89
N ILE A 50 -1.78 7.45 6.08
CA ILE A 50 -3.00 6.78 6.54
C ILE A 50 -2.74 5.27 6.55
N GLN A 51 -3.20 4.58 7.58
CA GLN A 51 -3.25 3.12 7.63
C GLN A 51 -4.69 2.65 7.73
N ASP A 52 -5.11 1.75 6.84
CA ASP A 52 -6.45 1.14 6.92
C ASP A 52 -6.48 -0.04 7.91
N LYS A 53 -7.68 -0.57 8.15
CA LYS A 53 -7.90 -1.71 9.07
C LYS A 53 -7.18 -3.01 8.68
N TYR A 54 -6.71 -3.12 7.43
CA TYR A 54 -5.96 -4.27 6.93
C TYR A 54 -4.44 -4.06 6.99
N GLY A 55 -4.00 -2.90 7.50
CA GLY A 55 -2.59 -2.51 7.58
C GLY A 55 -2.05 -1.90 6.29
N THR A 56 -2.86 -1.70 5.26
CA THR A 56 -2.43 -1.04 4.01
C THR A 56 -2.10 0.41 4.32
N LEU A 57 -0.98 0.90 3.80
CA LEU A 57 -0.51 2.26 4.04
C LEU A 57 -0.72 3.12 2.80
N TYR A 58 -1.08 4.38 3.03
CA TYR A 58 -1.36 5.38 2.01
C TYR A 58 -0.59 6.65 2.34
N TRP A 59 0.40 6.98 1.51
CA TRP A 59 1.12 8.25 1.58
C TRP A 59 0.43 9.28 0.71
N LEU A 60 0.37 10.52 1.18
CA LEU A 60 -0.06 11.66 0.37
C LEU A 60 1.16 12.26 -0.31
N VAL A 61 1.11 12.44 -1.63
CA VAL A 61 2.18 13.07 -2.42
C VAL A 61 1.60 14.19 -3.29
N ALA A 62 2.45 15.07 -3.79
CA ALA A 62 2.01 16.14 -4.68
C ALA A 62 1.32 15.55 -5.92
N VAL A 63 0.25 16.22 -6.38
CA VAL A 63 -0.50 15.79 -7.58
C VAL A 63 0.45 15.68 -8.79
N GLY A 64 0.39 14.57 -9.50
CA GLY A 64 1.22 14.29 -10.69
C GLY A 64 2.67 13.90 -10.39
N SER A 65 3.09 13.85 -9.12
CA SER A 65 4.48 13.54 -8.77
C SER A 65 4.82 12.05 -8.78
N ALA A 66 3.80 11.19 -8.68
CA ALA A 66 3.94 9.73 -8.74
C ALA A 66 3.46 9.14 -10.07
N THR A 67 3.23 9.97 -11.09
CA THR A 67 2.85 9.50 -12.43
C THR A 67 3.94 8.57 -12.96
N SER A 68 3.55 7.46 -13.60
CA SER A 68 4.44 6.45 -14.21
C SER A 68 5.23 5.51 -13.28
N TRP A 69 4.89 5.46 -11.98
CA TRP A 69 5.51 4.49 -11.07
C TRP A 69 5.02 3.07 -11.34
N HIS A 70 5.97 2.14 -11.48
CA HIS A 70 5.73 0.71 -11.64
C HIS A 70 6.51 -0.07 -10.57
N LEU A 71 5.92 -0.22 -9.39
CA LEU A 71 6.46 -1.01 -8.28
C LEU A 71 5.48 -2.12 -7.92
N ARG A 72 5.98 -3.31 -7.59
CA ARG A 72 5.12 -4.44 -7.21
C ARG A 72 4.46 -4.11 -5.86
N GLN A 73 3.20 -4.52 -5.71
CA GLN A 73 2.39 -4.25 -4.50
C GLN A 73 2.19 -2.77 -4.14
N VAL A 74 2.57 -1.84 -5.02
CA VAL A 74 2.32 -0.40 -4.89
C VAL A 74 1.35 0.02 -5.99
N ARG A 75 0.41 0.91 -5.65
CA ARG A 75 -0.51 1.51 -6.61
C ARG A 75 -0.65 2.99 -6.33
N VAL A 76 -0.56 3.79 -7.39
CA VAL A 76 -0.86 5.23 -7.33
C VAL A 76 -2.36 5.41 -7.54
N LEU A 77 -2.98 6.16 -6.65
CA LEU A 77 -4.35 6.64 -6.72
C LEU A 77 -4.26 8.12 -7.12
N THR A 78 -4.80 8.45 -8.28
CA THR A 78 -4.75 9.80 -8.87
C THR A 78 -6.01 10.01 -9.70
N GLU A 79 -6.17 11.22 -10.24
CA GLU A 79 -7.19 11.53 -11.23
C GLU A 79 -6.66 11.16 -12.63
N LEU A 80 -7.38 10.27 -13.32
CA LEU A 80 -7.14 9.92 -14.71
C LEU A 80 -8.28 10.49 -15.56
N ALA A 81 -8.03 10.69 -16.86
CA ALA A 81 -8.98 11.34 -17.77
C ALA A 81 -10.41 10.76 -17.72
N ASP A 82 -10.54 9.45 -17.48
CA ASP A 82 -11.82 8.73 -17.45
C ASP A 82 -12.13 8.08 -16.08
N GLU A 83 -11.28 8.25 -15.06
CA GLU A 83 -11.42 7.57 -13.76
C GLU A 83 -10.94 8.43 -12.58
N CYS A 84 -11.78 8.57 -11.55
CA CYS A 84 -11.41 9.21 -10.28
C CYS A 84 -11.20 8.15 -9.20
N SER A 85 -9.99 8.07 -8.65
CA SER A 85 -9.72 7.26 -7.46
C SER A 85 -10.10 8.03 -6.19
N TYR A 86 -10.66 7.32 -5.19
CA TYR A 86 -11.00 7.89 -3.89
C TYR A 86 -10.18 7.22 -2.78
N LEU A 87 -9.81 7.99 -1.76
CA LEU A 87 -9.19 7.49 -0.53
C LEU A 87 -10.07 7.84 0.67
N GLY A 88 -10.31 6.86 1.53
CA GLY A 88 -10.94 7.09 2.83
C GLY A 88 -9.96 7.79 3.77
N VAL A 89 -10.18 9.09 3.99
CA VAL A 89 -9.38 9.91 4.89
C VAL A 89 -10.02 9.90 6.29
N PRO A 90 -9.27 9.57 7.35
CA PRO A 90 -9.80 9.61 8.71
C PRO A 90 -9.78 11.03 9.28
N PRO A 91 -10.59 11.32 10.30
CA PRO A 91 -10.49 12.56 11.05
C PRO A 91 -9.10 12.77 11.65
N ASN A 92 -8.68 14.03 11.82
CA ASN A 92 -7.32 14.37 12.29
C ASN A 92 -6.95 13.79 13.67
N SER A 93 -7.94 13.57 14.54
CA SER A 93 -7.77 13.04 15.89
C SER A 93 -7.58 11.52 15.92
N TRP A 94 -7.83 10.82 14.82
CA TRP A 94 -7.74 9.37 14.76
C TRP A 94 -6.31 8.95 14.42
N THR A 95 -5.47 8.77 15.44
CA THR A 95 -4.05 8.41 15.29
C THR A 95 -3.72 7.00 15.78
N THR A 96 -4.72 6.26 16.25
CA THR A 96 -4.53 4.91 16.80
C THR A 96 -5.58 3.93 16.26
N PRO A 97 -5.26 2.63 16.18
CA PRO A 97 -6.24 1.59 15.93
C PRO A 97 -7.37 1.57 16.98
N PRO A 98 -8.53 0.95 16.70
CA PRO A 98 -8.88 0.18 15.50
C PRO A 98 -9.35 1.06 14.32
N GLY A 99 -9.29 0.50 13.10
CA GLY A 99 -9.85 1.14 11.91
C GLY A 99 -8.85 1.97 11.09
N THR A 100 -9.37 2.75 10.15
CA THR A 100 -8.56 3.67 9.32
C THR A 100 -8.12 4.85 10.17
N HIS A 101 -6.82 5.10 10.28
CA HIS A 101 -6.26 6.12 11.16
C HIS A 101 -4.99 6.73 10.54
N TRP A 102 -4.56 7.87 11.06
CA TRP A 102 -3.26 8.47 10.74
C TRP A 102 -2.15 7.66 11.41
N ARG A 103 -1.34 6.99 10.60
CA ARG A 103 -0.10 6.33 11.03
C ARG A 103 1.00 7.35 11.29
N VAL A 104 1.07 8.37 10.44
CA VAL A 104 1.84 9.59 10.68
C VAL A 104 0.83 10.74 10.70
N PRO A 105 0.71 11.49 11.81
CA PRO A 105 -0.28 12.54 11.96
C PRO A 105 -0.21 13.59 10.86
N LEU A 106 -1.36 14.12 10.48
CA LEU A 106 -1.46 15.24 9.56
C LEU A 106 -0.86 16.50 10.20
N SER A 107 0.14 17.09 9.55
CA SER A 107 0.75 18.36 9.96
C SER A 107 0.63 19.40 8.85
N VAL A 108 0.25 20.63 9.20
CA VAL A 108 0.12 21.76 8.25
C VAL A 108 1.43 22.12 7.55
N ASP A 109 2.56 21.77 8.16
CA ASP A 109 3.88 22.10 7.64
C ASP A 109 4.47 20.97 6.78
N HIS A 110 4.02 19.73 6.97
CA HIS A 110 4.61 18.53 6.37
C HIS A 110 3.59 17.40 6.18
N TYR A 111 2.56 17.62 5.36
CA TYR A 111 1.56 16.57 5.06
C TYR A 111 1.84 15.79 3.78
N LEU A 112 2.62 16.33 2.85
CA LEU A 112 3.01 15.63 1.64
C LEU A 112 4.38 14.99 1.85
N THR A 113 4.51 13.72 1.49
CA THR A 113 5.80 13.06 1.36
C THR A 113 6.44 13.42 0.02
N ASP A 114 7.74 13.69 0.01
CA ASP A 114 8.49 13.84 -1.23
C ASP A 114 8.40 12.54 -2.06
N ALA A 115 7.93 12.66 -3.30
CA ALA A 115 7.63 11.52 -4.14
C ALA A 115 8.91 10.71 -4.47
N TRP A 116 10.04 11.37 -4.72
CA TRP A 116 11.26 10.66 -5.09
C TRP A 116 11.85 9.89 -3.89
N LYS A 117 11.84 10.49 -2.70
CA LYS A 117 12.22 9.80 -1.46
C LYS A 117 11.31 8.61 -1.19
N LEU A 118 10.00 8.78 -1.34
CA LEU A 118 9.03 7.69 -1.17
C LEU A 118 9.27 6.57 -2.19
N TRP A 119 9.50 6.89 -3.45
CA TRP A 119 9.80 5.90 -4.49
C TRP A 119 11.04 5.08 -4.12
N GLY A 120 12.12 5.74 -3.70
CA GLY A 120 13.35 5.06 -3.29
C GLY A 120 13.14 4.11 -2.11
N ALA A 121 12.40 4.55 -1.10
CA ALA A 121 12.07 3.72 0.07
C ALA A 121 11.17 2.53 -0.28
N LEU A 122 10.16 2.74 -1.14
CA LEU A 122 9.28 1.67 -1.61
C LEU A 122 10.01 0.68 -2.51
N ALA A 123 10.88 1.15 -3.41
CA ALA A 123 11.68 0.30 -4.28
C ALA A 123 12.67 -0.55 -3.47
N GLU A 124 13.28 0.00 -2.43
CA GLU A 124 14.12 -0.76 -1.51
C GLU A 124 13.31 -1.79 -0.71
N ALA A 125 12.18 -1.37 -0.15
CA ALA A 125 11.28 -2.27 0.56
C ALA A 125 10.80 -3.42 -0.34
N ASP A 126 10.42 -3.13 -1.59
CA ASP A 126 10.03 -4.13 -2.59
C ASP A 126 11.13 -5.18 -2.82
N ARG A 127 12.37 -4.73 -3.06
CA ARG A 127 13.51 -5.62 -3.29
C ARG A 127 13.80 -6.53 -2.10
N VAL A 128 13.68 -6.00 -0.89
CA VAL A 128 13.96 -6.76 0.34
C VAL A 128 12.86 -7.76 0.64
N GLU A 129 11.60 -7.34 0.56
CA GLU A 129 10.47 -8.18 0.97
C GLU A 129 10.09 -9.20 -0.10
N LEU A 130 10.19 -8.83 -1.38
CA LEU A 130 9.75 -9.67 -2.50
C LEU A 130 10.90 -10.31 -3.28
N GLY A 131 12.15 -10.04 -2.88
CA GLY A 131 13.34 -10.46 -3.58
C GLY A 131 13.57 -9.72 -4.90
N PRO A 132 14.60 -10.12 -5.67
CA PRO A 132 14.89 -9.50 -6.96
C PRO A 132 13.67 -9.57 -7.88
N VAL A 133 13.47 -8.51 -8.66
CA VAL A 133 12.49 -8.52 -9.75
C VAL A 133 12.85 -9.70 -10.67
N PRO A 134 11.96 -10.67 -10.85
CA PRO A 134 12.28 -11.82 -11.67
C PRO A 134 12.63 -11.39 -13.09
N GLN A 135 13.73 -11.92 -13.61
CA GLN A 135 14.11 -11.72 -15.00
C GLN A 135 13.34 -12.73 -15.86
N GLY A 136 12.57 -12.23 -16.83
CA GLY A 136 11.81 -13.04 -17.78
C GLY A 136 10.39 -13.41 -17.34
N ARG A 137 9.67 -14.12 -18.22
CA ARG A 137 8.28 -14.54 -18.01
C ARG A 137 8.15 -15.38 -16.74
N GLN A 138 7.20 -15.04 -15.88
CA GLN A 138 6.92 -15.88 -14.70
C GLN A 138 5.85 -16.90 -15.02
N THR A 139 5.92 -18.04 -14.35
CA THR A 139 4.93 -19.09 -14.49
C THR A 139 3.76 -18.83 -13.54
N CYS A 140 2.54 -18.85 -14.05
CA CYS A 140 1.35 -18.80 -13.20
C CYS A 140 1.27 -20.06 -12.33
N TYR A 141 1.09 -19.91 -11.02
CA TYR A 141 0.97 -21.04 -10.09
C TYR A 141 -0.22 -21.98 -10.37
N ARG A 142 -1.21 -21.50 -11.14
CA ARG A 142 -2.49 -22.19 -11.35
C ARG A 142 -2.60 -22.87 -12.71
N CYS A 143 -2.20 -22.23 -13.80
CA CYS A 143 -2.17 -22.87 -15.12
C CYS A 143 -0.79 -23.34 -15.56
N GLU A 144 0.25 -23.04 -14.78
CA GLU A 144 1.64 -23.43 -15.06
C GLU A 144 2.19 -22.92 -16.41
N LEU A 145 1.52 -21.92 -17.00
CA LEU A 145 1.97 -21.27 -18.23
C LEU A 145 2.78 -19.99 -17.92
N PRO A 146 3.80 -19.68 -18.73
CA PRO A 146 4.48 -18.39 -18.68
C PRO A 146 3.49 -17.25 -18.96
N THR A 147 3.58 -16.16 -18.20
CA THR A 147 2.78 -14.96 -18.39
C THR A 147 3.69 -13.74 -18.61
N GLU A 148 3.31 -12.90 -19.57
CA GLU A 148 3.94 -11.61 -19.82
C GLU A 148 3.56 -10.56 -18.76
N GLU A 149 2.45 -10.78 -18.06
CA GLU A 149 1.93 -9.89 -17.02
C GLU A 149 1.77 -10.63 -15.69
N PRO A 150 2.89 -10.95 -15.02
CA PRO A 150 2.85 -11.71 -13.77
C PRO A 150 2.32 -10.87 -12.61
N VAL A 151 1.21 -11.30 -12.02
CA VAL A 151 0.62 -10.69 -10.82
C VAL A 151 1.02 -11.51 -9.59
N ILE A 152 1.55 -10.83 -8.57
CA ILE A 152 1.88 -11.49 -7.30
C ILE A 152 0.58 -11.78 -6.54
N VAL A 153 0.39 -13.04 -6.16
CA VAL A 153 -0.79 -13.48 -5.40
C VAL A 153 -0.47 -13.92 -3.98
N ASP A 154 0.78 -14.33 -3.72
CA ASP A 154 1.24 -14.74 -2.40
C ASP A 154 2.76 -14.49 -2.27
N VAL A 155 3.21 -14.21 -1.06
CA VAL A 155 4.62 -14.00 -0.71
C VAL A 155 4.89 -14.81 0.55
N GLN A 156 5.57 -15.94 0.37
CA GLN A 156 5.86 -16.86 1.46
C GLN A 156 7.16 -16.46 2.13
N HIS A 157 7.08 -15.94 3.36
CA HIS A 157 8.24 -15.64 4.18
C HIS A 157 8.85 -16.94 4.70
N GLY A 158 10.08 -17.26 4.28
CA GLY A 158 10.82 -18.42 4.77
C GLY A 158 11.42 -18.14 6.15
N GLY A 159 11.14 -18.98 7.15
CA GLY A 159 11.71 -18.82 8.50
C GLY A 159 13.25 -18.94 8.55
N SER A 160 13.88 -19.51 7.52
CA SER A 160 15.35 -19.67 7.41
C SER A 160 15.86 -19.71 5.96
N GLY A 161 15.05 -19.30 4.98
CA GLY A 161 15.41 -19.33 3.56
C GLY A 161 14.81 -18.15 2.80
N PRO A 162 15.27 -17.86 1.57
CA PRO A 162 14.74 -16.76 0.78
C PRO A 162 13.24 -16.97 0.56
N GLY A 163 12.45 -15.93 0.86
CA GLY A 163 11.00 -15.99 0.67
C GLY A 163 10.65 -16.33 -0.77
N ARG A 164 9.56 -17.09 -0.99
CA ARG A 164 9.09 -17.44 -2.32
C ARG A 164 7.93 -16.53 -2.72
N THR A 165 8.10 -15.76 -3.78
CA THR A 165 7.00 -15.02 -4.41
C THR A 165 6.22 -15.95 -5.35
N VAL A 166 4.90 -15.98 -5.21
CA VAL A 166 3.98 -16.76 -6.04
C VAL A 166 3.30 -15.83 -7.04
N TYR A 167 3.38 -16.19 -8.32
CA TYR A 167 2.80 -15.41 -9.43
C TYR A 167 1.57 -16.10 -10.02
N ALA A 168 0.66 -15.30 -10.55
CA ALA A 168 -0.48 -15.76 -11.36
C ALA A 168 -0.60 -14.92 -12.63
N CYS A 169 -1.16 -15.51 -13.69
CA CYS A 169 -1.60 -14.74 -14.86
C CYS A 169 -2.81 -13.87 -14.50
N PRO A 170 -3.12 -12.80 -15.27
CA PRO A 170 -4.21 -11.88 -14.95
C PRO A 170 -5.55 -12.56 -14.66
N THR A 171 -5.93 -13.57 -15.45
CA THR A 171 -7.15 -14.36 -15.27
C THR A 171 -7.20 -15.07 -13.91
N HIS A 172 -6.12 -15.74 -13.52
CA HIS A 172 -6.07 -16.48 -12.26
C HIS A 172 -5.84 -15.57 -11.05
N ALA A 173 -5.21 -14.41 -11.23
CA ALA A 173 -5.06 -13.40 -10.19
C ALA A 173 -6.43 -12.81 -9.80
N LEU A 174 -7.31 -12.56 -10.77
CA LEU A 174 -8.67 -12.11 -10.52
C LEU A 174 -9.50 -13.16 -9.76
N ALA A 175 -9.33 -14.44 -10.12
CA ALA A 175 -9.98 -15.54 -9.41
C ALA A 175 -9.45 -15.69 -7.97
N HIS A 176 -8.13 -15.55 -7.76
CA HIS A 176 -7.52 -15.60 -6.43
C HIS A 176 -8.04 -14.49 -5.51
N ARG A 177 -8.19 -13.26 -6.03
CA ARG A 177 -8.80 -12.14 -5.27
C ARG A 177 -10.25 -12.39 -4.86
N ARG A 178 -10.93 -13.35 -5.49
CA ARG A 178 -12.33 -13.71 -5.23
C ARG A 178 -12.47 -15.04 -4.48
N ASP A 179 -11.41 -15.60 -3.91
CA ASP A 179 -11.46 -16.87 -3.18
C ASP A 179 -11.48 -16.67 -1.65
N PRO A 180 -12.67 -16.46 -1.04
CA PRO A 180 -12.83 -16.32 0.40
C PRO A 180 -12.44 -17.59 1.16
N VAL A 181 -12.37 -18.75 0.51
CA VAL A 181 -11.99 -20.02 1.14
C VAL A 181 -10.48 -20.06 1.38
N ALA A 182 -9.69 -19.57 0.42
CA ALA A 182 -8.25 -19.42 0.57
C ALA A 182 -7.89 -18.42 1.67
N GLU A 183 -8.61 -17.29 1.74
CA GLU A 183 -8.44 -16.26 2.78
C GLU A 183 -8.81 -16.81 4.18
N ALA A 184 -9.94 -17.52 4.30
CA ALA A 184 -10.34 -18.18 5.55
C ALA A 184 -9.35 -19.28 5.98
N ALA A 185 -8.80 -20.05 5.04
CA ALA A 185 -7.78 -21.06 5.32
C ALA A 185 -6.43 -20.45 5.73
N ALA A 186 -6.07 -19.29 5.19
CA ALA A 186 -4.88 -18.54 5.61
C ALA A 186 -5.05 -17.98 7.03
N MET A 187 -6.21 -17.39 7.36
CA MET A 187 -6.53 -16.91 8.71
C MET A 187 -6.51 -18.05 9.74
N ARG A 188 -7.03 -19.23 9.39
CA ARG A 188 -7.02 -20.41 10.28
C ARG A 188 -5.59 -20.87 10.58
N ARG A 189 -4.74 -20.97 9.54
CA ARG A 189 -3.32 -21.34 9.68
C ARG A 189 -2.50 -20.30 10.46
N ALA A 190 -2.83 -19.02 10.36
CA ALA A 190 -2.18 -17.97 11.16
C ALA A 190 -2.57 -18.07 12.64
N ARG A 191 -3.84 -18.37 12.93
CA ARG A 191 -4.35 -18.54 14.29
C ARG A 191 -3.79 -19.79 14.98
N GLU A 192 -3.62 -20.89 14.24
CA GLU A 192 -3.01 -22.13 14.73
C GLU A 192 -1.54 -21.94 15.10
N ARG A 193 -0.77 -21.16 14.32
CA ARG A 193 0.64 -20.83 14.63
C ARG A 193 0.81 -19.89 15.83
N GLY A 194 -0.22 -19.10 16.15
CA GLY A 194 -0.24 -18.24 17.34
C GLY A 194 -0.62 -18.97 18.63
N HIS A 195 -1.19 -20.17 18.55
CA HIS A 195 -1.63 -20.95 19.72
C HIS A 195 -0.58 -21.94 20.25
N THR A 196 0.56 -22.07 19.56
CA THR A 196 1.68 -22.93 19.95
C THR A 196 2.79 -22.19 20.70
N ARG A 197 2.48 -21.13 21.44
CA ARG A 197 3.46 -20.39 22.25
C ARG A 197 2.99 -20.19 23.68
#